data_AF-A0A937XJQ7-F1
#
_entry.id   AF-A0A937XJQ7-F1
#
_cell.length_a   1.000
_cell.length_b   1.000
_cell.length_c   1.000
_cell.angle_alpha   90.00
_cell.angle_beta   90.00
_cell.angle_gamma   90.00
#
_symmetry.space_group_name_H-M   'P 1'
#
loop_
_entity.id
_entity.type
_entity.pdbx_description
1 polymer ?
#
loop_
_entity_poly.entity_id
_entity_poly.type
_entity_poly.pdbx_seq_one_letter_code
_entity_poly.pdbx_strand_id
1 'polypeptide(L)'
;MFPVIDVRAIDSAKARGERYGSRARERIVHSVQTYARLFADCGVDWTEAGRRAMQYRDAIHATDPYLLEELEGIAQGAKLVFSDILALNCRTEILPSSFLAQLSDDAAAARLHNQALGLFDWGECTAMAVSARASADGHTWLAQNWDWIGRQRDALVVLHTRDAKGRAIASLTEAGMLAKIGVNDQGMAVGLNILRSVTDGSKPGVPVHVLLRHALSFDSLKALRKRLVQLAEGPGFGAASNIPAADASGDIGSFEISPAAFSEYAAGEEVLVHTNHFLCAPLLSQQAVMASSLSTEARL
;
A
#
# COMPACT_ATOMS: atom_id res chain seq x y z
N MET A 1 2.75 -7.45 -20.14
CA MET A 1 3.66 -7.77 -19.02
C MET A 1 4.22 -6.45 -18.48
N PHE A 2 4.28 -6.25 -17.16
CA PHE A 2 4.80 -5.01 -16.58
C PHE A 2 6.33 -4.94 -16.74
N PRO A 3 6.91 -3.76 -16.98
CA PRO A 3 8.37 -3.62 -17.08
C PRO A 3 9.05 -3.91 -15.74
N VAL A 4 10.21 -4.56 -15.81
CA VAL A 4 11.07 -4.80 -14.65
C VAL A 4 12.10 -3.69 -14.53
N ILE A 5 12.22 -3.09 -13.36
CA ILE A 5 13.28 -2.15 -13.01
C ILE A 5 14.14 -2.79 -11.94
N ASP A 6 15.36 -3.18 -12.30
CA ASP A 6 16.30 -3.80 -11.39
C ASP A 6 17.37 -2.80 -10.95
N VAL A 7 17.41 -2.57 -9.64
CA VAL A 7 18.36 -1.67 -8.99
C VAL A 7 19.09 -2.36 -7.83
N ARG A 8 19.07 -3.70 -7.78
CA ARG A 8 19.69 -4.51 -6.70
C ARG A 8 21.21 -4.43 -6.66
N ALA A 9 21.85 -4.01 -7.74
CA ALA A 9 23.31 -3.84 -7.81
C ALA A 9 23.79 -2.52 -7.17
N ILE A 10 22.90 -1.72 -6.58
CA ILE A 10 23.21 -0.40 -6.01
C ILE A 10 22.98 -0.43 -4.49
N ASP A 11 24.06 -0.27 -3.72
CA ASP A 11 24.04 -0.41 -2.27
C ASP A 11 23.46 0.82 -1.54
N SER A 12 23.79 2.03 -1.98
CA SER A 12 23.28 3.27 -1.38
C SER A 12 21.78 3.44 -1.67
N ALA A 13 20.98 3.70 -0.63
CA ALA A 13 19.55 4.00 -0.76
C ALA A 13 19.29 5.14 -1.74
N LYS A 14 19.98 6.26 -1.54
CA LYS A 14 19.85 7.43 -2.40
C LYS A 14 20.21 7.13 -3.85
N ALA A 15 21.36 6.50 -4.12
CA ALA A 15 21.77 6.17 -5.49
C ALA A 15 20.82 5.16 -6.16
N ARG A 16 20.26 4.23 -5.37
CA ARG A 16 19.27 3.27 -5.84
C ARG A 16 17.96 3.96 -6.22
N GLY A 17 17.50 4.88 -5.37
CA GLY A 17 16.39 5.77 -5.64
C GLY A 17 16.61 6.59 -6.91
N GLU A 18 17.78 7.22 -7.07
CA GLU A 18 18.14 8.00 -8.26
C GLU A 18 18.06 7.14 -9.54
N ARG A 19 18.58 5.91 -9.50
CA ARG A 19 18.51 5.00 -10.63
C ARG A 19 17.06 4.63 -10.96
N TYR A 20 16.26 4.29 -9.95
CA TYR A 20 14.85 3.97 -10.13
C TYR A 20 14.09 5.16 -10.70
N GLY A 21 14.20 6.33 -10.07
CA GLY A 21 13.57 7.57 -10.52
C GLY A 21 13.92 7.92 -11.97
N SER A 22 15.19 7.78 -12.34
CA SER A 22 15.65 8.02 -13.72
C SER A 22 15.06 7.03 -14.72
N ARG A 23 15.04 5.73 -14.39
CA ARG A 23 14.52 4.67 -15.27
C ARG A 23 13.00 4.71 -15.40
N ALA A 24 12.30 5.15 -14.36
CA ALA A 24 10.84 5.17 -14.29
C ALA A 24 10.22 6.55 -14.57
N ARG A 25 11.02 7.56 -14.90
CA ARG A 25 10.59 8.98 -14.95
C ARG A 25 9.25 9.20 -15.63
N GLU A 26 9.06 8.68 -16.84
CA GLU A 26 7.81 8.86 -17.60
C GLU A 26 6.60 8.27 -16.86
N ARG A 27 6.75 7.10 -16.23
CA ARG A 27 5.71 6.43 -15.44
C ARG A 27 5.45 7.13 -14.11
N ILE A 28 6.48 7.71 -13.50
CA ILE A 28 6.34 8.55 -12.30
C ILE A 28 5.52 9.80 -12.64
N VAL A 29 5.85 10.48 -13.73
CA VAL A 29 5.08 11.65 -14.19
C VAL A 29 3.63 11.26 -14.50
N HIS A 30 3.39 10.10 -15.13
CA HIS A 30 2.03 9.60 -15.34
C HIS A 30 1.27 9.34 -14.03
N SER A 31 1.96 8.82 -13.01
CA SER A 31 1.39 8.62 -11.67
C SER A 31 1.02 9.94 -11.02
N VAL A 32 1.92 10.93 -11.07
CA VAL A 32 1.66 12.30 -10.59
C VAL A 32 0.44 12.90 -11.28
N GLN A 33 0.35 12.81 -12.62
CA GLN A 33 -0.81 13.33 -13.36
C GLN A 33 -2.11 12.61 -13.01
N THR A 34 -2.06 11.30 -12.81
CA THR A 34 -3.23 10.49 -12.45
C THR A 34 -3.72 10.86 -11.05
N TYR A 35 -2.81 11.00 -10.09
CA TYR A 35 -3.17 11.36 -8.72
C TYR A 35 -3.49 12.82 -8.52
N ALA A 36 -2.90 13.74 -9.28
CA ALA A 36 -3.33 15.14 -9.29
C ALA A 36 -4.81 15.27 -9.71
N ARG A 37 -5.28 14.48 -10.67
CA ARG A 37 -6.70 14.45 -11.06
C ARG A 37 -7.56 13.88 -9.94
N LEU A 38 -7.18 12.73 -9.39
CA LEU A 38 -7.91 12.12 -8.27
C LEU A 38 -8.03 13.06 -7.06
N PHE A 39 -6.92 13.70 -6.66
CA PHE A 39 -6.92 14.64 -5.56
C PHE A 39 -7.79 15.86 -5.86
N ALA A 40 -7.76 16.37 -7.09
CA ALA A 40 -8.59 17.49 -7.51
C ALA A 40 -10.09 17.17 -7.39
N ASP A 41 -10.51 15.93 -7.73
CA ASP A 41 -11.88 15.46 -7.52
C ASP A 41 -12.30 15.45 -6.03
N CYS A 42 -11.31 15.42 -5.13
CA CYS A 42 -11.49 15.53 -3.68
C CYS A 42 -11.30 16.96 -3.14
N GLY A 43 -11.13 17.96 -4.02
CA GLY A 43 -10.86 19.35 -3.63
C GLY A 43 -9.44 19.62 -3.12
N VAL A 44 -8.48 18.76 -3.48
CA VAL A 44 -7.07 18.88 -3.08
C VAL A 44 -6.22 19.06 -4.34
N ASP A 45 -5.59 20.23 -4.50
CA ASP A 45 -4.62 20.41 -5.59
C ASP A 45 -3.28 19.72 -5.28
N TRP A 46 -2.42 19.59 -6.30
CA TRP A 46 -1.16 18.86 -6.16
C TRP A 46 -0.15 19.56 -5.23
N THR A 47 -0.17 20.89 -5.16
CA THR A 47 0.69 21.65 -4.24
C THR A 47 0.30 21.37 -2.80
N GLU A 48 -1.00 21.38 -2.52
CA GLU A 48 -1.55 21.04 -1.21
C GLU A 48 -1.32 19.56 -0.86
N ALA A 49 -1.45 18.64 -1.84
CA ALA A 49 -1.09 17.23 -1.66
C ALA A 49 0.37 17.08 -1.24
N GLY A 50 1.30 17.78 -1.90
CA GLY A 50 2.70 17.83 -1.52
C GLY A 50 2.92 18.40 -0.12
N ARG A 51 2.23 19.50 0.24
CA ARG A 51 2.31 20.10 1.58
C ARG A 51 1.83 19.15 2.67
N ARG A 52 0.72 18.43 2.45
CA ARG A 52 0.20 17.40 3.36
C ARG A 52 1.17 16.23 3.48
N ALA A 53 1.73 15.77 2.36
CA ALA A 53 2.71 14.67 2.34
C ALA A 53 3.92 14.96 3.24
N MET A 54 4.42 16.20 3.23
CA MET A 54 5.57 16.61 4.04
C MET A 54 5.37 16.42 5.54
N GLN A 55 4.13 16.41 6.04
CA GLN A 55 3.82 16.18 7.45
C GLN A 55 4.17 14.75 7.92
N TYR A 56 4.27 13.80 6.99
CA TYR A 56 4.59 12.40 7.27
C TYR A 56 6.09 12.11 7.33
N ARG A 57 6.95 13.08 6.99
CA ARG A 57 8.41 12.88 6.89
C ARG A 57 9.00 12.33 8.19
N ASP A 58 8.62 12.89 9.34
CA ASP A 58 9.20 12.49 10.62
C ASP A 58 8.75 11.08 11.03
N ALA A 59 7.51 10.70 10.72
CA ALA A 59 7.01 9.34 10.93
C ALA A 59 7.76 8.32 10.05
N ILE A 60 8.05 8.67 8.80
CA ILE A 60 8.87 7.82 7.90
C ILE A 60 10.30 7.70 8.44
N HIS A 61 10.92 8.82 8.86
CA HIS A 61 12.26 8.80 9.46
C HIS A 61 12.32 7.92 10.71
N ALA A 62 11.34 8.02 11.61
CA ALA A 62 11.25 7.20 12.81
C ALA A 62 11.00 5.71 12.51
N THR A 63 10.40 5.42 11.36
CA THR A 63 10.15 4.04 10.89
C THR A 63 11.43 3.41 10.37
N ASP A 64 12.07 4.06 9.41
CA ASP A 64 13.33 3.66 8.79
C ASP A 64 13.92 4.85 8.02
N PRO A 65 15.00 5.49 8.52
CA PRO A 65 15.66 6.62 7.84
C PRO A 65 16.14 6.27 6.43
N TYR A 66 16.48 5.00 6.18
CA TYR A 66 16.96 4.52 4.88
C TYR A 66 15.91 4.71 3.77
N LEU A 67 14.62 4.68 4.13
CA LEU A 67 13.53 4.87 3.18
C LEU A 67 13.38 6.32 2.73
N LEU A 68 13.70 7.30 3.59
CA LEU A 68 13.71 8.71 3.19
C LEU A 68 14.81 9.00 2.18
N GLU A 69 16.02 8.45 2.39
CA GLU A 69 17.12 8.60 1.44
C GLU A 69 16.75 8.04 0.06
N GLU A 70 16.08 6.88 0.01
CA GLU A 70 15.61 6.29 -1.24
C GLU A 70 14.54 7.15 -1.91
N LEU A 71 13.58 7.72 -1.16
CA LEU A 71 12.58 8.66 -1.68
C LEU A 71 13.21 9.95 -2.24
N GLU A 72 14.19 10.52 -1.55
CA GLU A 72 14.95 11.68 -2.01
C GLU A 72 15.71 11.35 -3.31
N GLY A 73 16.30 10.16 -3.39
CA GLY A 73 16.92 9.65 -4.60
C GLY A 73 15.93 9.54 -5.75
N ILE A 74 14.74 8.95 -5.53
CA ILE A 74 13.69 8.82 -6.55
C ILE A 74 13.32 10.19 -7.12
N ALA A 75 13.14 11.19 -6.26
CA ALA A 75 12.83 12.56 -6.68
C ALA A 75 13.94 13.15 -7.57
N GLN A 76 15.20 13.01 -7.15
CA GLN A 76 16.37 13.48 -7.90
C GLN A 76 16.49 12.79 -9.26
N GLY A 77 16.36 11.46 -9.29
CA GLY A 77 16.40 10.68 -10.52
C GLY A 77 15.28 11.00 -11.50
N ALA A 78 14.07 11.20 -10.99
CA ALA A 78 12.90 11.58 -11.80
C ALA A 78 12.91 13.05 -12.24
N LYS A 79 13.78 13.88 -11.62
CA LYS A 79 13.81 15.34 -11.76
C LYS A 79 12.48 15.98 -11.35
N LEU A 80 11.95 15.54 -10.21
CA LEU A 80 10.75 16.07 -9.56
C LEU A 80 11.11 16.63 -8.19
N VAL A 81 10.22 17.44 -7.60
CA VAL A 81 10.44 17.90 -6.23
C VAL A 81 10.14 16.76 -5.25
N PHE A 82 10.83 16.75 -4.11
CA PHE A 82 10.70 15.68 -3.12
C PHE A 82 9.26 15.46 -2.65
N SER A 83 8.50 16.54 -2.48
CA SER A 83 7.09 16.49 -2.09
C SER A 83 6.19 15.75 -3.08
N ASP A 84 6.55 15.70 -4.37
CA ASP A 84 5.78 14.97 -5.39
C ASP A 84 5.88 13.45 -5.13
N ILE A 85 7.10 12.97 -4.91
CA ILE A 85 7.36 11.55 -4.62
C ILE A 85 6.76 11.17 -3.27
N LEU A 86 6.87 12.06 -2.29
CA LEU A 86 6.27 11.85 -0.99
C LEU A 86 4.74 11.76 -1.10
N ALA A 87 4.09 12.63 -1.90
CA ALA A 87 2.65 12.59 -2.13
C ALA A 87 2.18 11.27 -2.77
N LEU A 88 2.98 10.68 -3.67
CA LEU A 88 2.70 9.34 -4.21
C LEU A 88 2.74 8.27 -3.11
N ASN A 89 3.71 8.32 -2.20
CA ASN A 89 3.88 7.32 -1.13
C ASN A 89 2.92 7.54 0.05
N CYS A 90 2.40 8.76 0.22
CA CYS A 90 1.40 9.15 1.21
C CYS A 90 -0.02 9.25 0.62
N ARG A 91 -0.27 8.64 -0.55
CA ARG A 91 -1.55 8.83 -1.28
C ARG A 91 -2.76 8.50 -0.41
N THR A 92 -2.72 7.36 0.27
CA THR A 92 -3.85 6.88 1.08
C THR A 92 -4.11 7.82 2.26
N GLU A 93 -3.04 8.39 2.81
CA GLU A 93 -3.06 9.30 3.96
C GLU A 93 -3.50 10.72 3.62
N ILE A 94 -3.39 11.14 2.35
CA ILE A 94 -3.80 12.47 1.88
C ILE A 94 -5.28 12.50 1.47
N LEU A 95 -5.81 11.36 0.99
CA LEU A 95 -7.22 11.25 0.60
C LEU A 95 -8.13 11.50 1.82
N PRO A 96 -9.19 12.30 1.68
CA PRO A 96 -10.08 12.60 2.81
C PRO A 96 -10.80 11.34 3.27
N SER A 97 -11.18 11.27 4.55
CA SER A 97 -11.93 10.14 5.11
C SER A 97 -13.32 9.92 4.47
N SER A 98 -13.85 10.90 3.74
CA SER A 98 -15.06 10.82 2.92
C SER A 98 -14.84 10.31 1.48
N PHE A 99 -13.59 10.16 1.03
CA PHE A 99 -13.30 9.56 -0.28
C PHE A 99 -13.98 8.18 -0.35
N LEU A 100 -14.58 7.77 -1.46
CA LEU A 100 -15.40 6.53 -1.57
C LEU A 100 -16.71 6.47 -0.76
N ALA A 101 -17.08 7.51 0.01
CA ALA A 101 -18.31 7.53 0.81
C ALA A 101 -19.56 8.01 0.05
N GLN A 102 -19.40 8.58 -1.14
CA GLN A 102 -20.51 9.10 -1.96
C GLN A 102 -20.58 8.44 -3.33
N LEU A 103 -21.76 7.91 -3.62
CA LEU A 103 -22.25 7.61 -4.94
C LEU A 103 -23.71 8.04 -4.97
N SER A 104 -24.13 8.68 -6.06
CA SER A 104 -25.55 8.98 -6.27
C SER A 104 -26.37 7.68 -6.38
N ASP A 105 -27.69 7.78 -6.15
CA ASP A 105 -28.62 6.66 -6.35
C ASP A 105 -28.56 6.08 -7.79
N ASP A 106 -28.11 6.88 -8.77
CA ASP A 106 -27.90 6.50 -10.16
C ASP A 106 -26.59 5.73 -10.43
N ALA A 107 -25.70 5.60 -9.45
CA ALA A 107 -24.37 5.03 -9.63
C ALA A 107 -24.39 3.52 -9.96
N ALA A 108 -25.38 2.77 -9.46
CA ALA A 108 -25.52 1.35 -9.79
C ALA A 108 -25.84 1.12 -11.28
N ALA A 109 -26.74 1.94 -11.85
CA ALA A 109 -27.12 1.87 -13.25
C ALA A 109 -25.97 2.36 -14.17
N ALA A 110 -25.31 3.47 -13.79
CA ALA A 110 -24.16 3.99 -14.52
C ALA A 110 -23.01 2.97 -14.60
N ARG A 111 -22.84 2.13 -13.59
CA ARG A 111 -21.80 1.08 -13.58
C ARG A 111 -22.11 -0.13 -14.42
N LEU A 112 -23.34 -0.62 -14.36
CA LEU A 112 -23.76 -1.70 -15.26
C LEU A 112 -23.58 -1.26 -16.72
N HIS A 113 -23.88 0.01 -17.00
CA HIS A 113 -23.62 0.61 -18.30
C HIS A 113 -22.11 0.71 -18.61
N ASN A 114 -21.29 1.24 -17.69
CA ASN A 114 -19.85 1.35 -17.87
C ASN A 114 -19.17 -0.03 -18.03
N GLN A 115 -19.53 -1.04 -17.24
CA GLN A 115 -19.07 -2.42 -17.39
C GLN A 115 -19.46 -3.01 -18.75
N ALA A 116 -20.69 -2.79 -19.20
CA ALA A 116 -21.12 -3.20 -20.54
C ALA A 116 -20.35 -2.49 -21.67
N LEU A 117 -19.78 -1.31 -21.39
CA LEU A 117 -18.90 -0.57 -22.28
C LEU A 117 -17.40 -0.87 -22.06
N GLY A 118 -17.03 -1.76 -21.13
CA GLY A 118 -15.64 -2.06 -20.78
C GLY A 118 -14.91 -0.94 -20.02
N LEU A 119 -15.64 0.03 -19.47
CA LEU A 119 -15.15 1.11 -18.63
C LEU A 119 -15.18 0.65 -17.17
N PHE A 120 -13.99 0.39 -16.59
CA PHE A 120 -13.87 -0.08 -15.21
C PHE A 120 -13.96 1.07 -14.20
N ASP A 121 -14.72 0.83 -13.14
CA ASP A 121 -14.96 1.75 -12.01
C ASP A 121 -13.86 1.65 -10.93
N TRP A 122 -13.90 2.52 -9.92
CA TRP A 122 -13.04 2.49 -8.73
C TRP A 122 -12.92 1.08 -8.14
N GLY A 123 -11.70 0.65 -7.82
CA GLY A 123 -11.41 -0.76 -7.54
C GLY A 123 -11.39 -1.14 -6.05
N GLU A 124 -11.75 -2.41 -5.80
CA GLU A 124 -11.68 -3.13 -4.53
C GLU A 124 -10.45 -4.06 -4.51
N CYS A 125 -10.20 -4.77 -3.43
CA CYS A 125 -9.12 -5.76 -3.37
C CYS A 125 -9.62 -7.00 -2.64
N THR A 126 -9.22 -8.17 -3.10
CA THR A 126 -9.45 -9.44 -2.40
C THR A 126 -8.12 -10.14 -2.21
N ALA A 127 -7.83 -10.52 -0.98
CA ALA A 127 -6.61 -11.24 -0.62
C ALA A 127 -6.96 -12.54 0.11
N MET A 128 -6.12 -13.55 -0.10
CA MET A 128 -6.20 -14.84 0.58
C MET A 128 -4.80 -15.28 0.98
N ALA A 129 -4.65 -15.77 2.20
CA ALA A 129 -3.45 -16.44 2.67
C ALA A 129 -3.78 -17.86 3.13
N VAL A 130 -2.95 -18.83 2.79
CA VAL A 130 -3.09 -20.23 3.19
C VAL A 130 -1.78 -20.68 3.80
N SER A 131 -1.83 -21.15 5.04
CA SER A 131 -0.67 -21.68 5.75
C SER A 131 -0.14 -22.95 5.08
N ALA A 132 1.14 -23.26 5.33
CA ALA A 132 1.73 -24.50 4.84
C ALA A 132 0.94 -25.75 5.29
N ARG A 133 0.36 -25.73 6.51
CA ARG A 133 -0.40 -26.85 7.07
C ARG A 133 -1.75 -27.10 6.39
N ALA A 134 -2.40 -26.05 5.90
CA ALA A 134 -3.66 -26.17 5.15
C ALA A 134 -3.47 -26.35 3.64
N SER A 135 -2.27 -26.10 3.12
CA SER A 135 -1.95 -26.28 1.69
C SER A 135 -1.77 -27.76 1.32
N ALA A 136 -2.15 -28.13 0.10
CA ALA A 136 -1.98 -29.50 -0.40
C ALA A 136 -0.51 -29.86 -0.71
N ASP A 137 0.34 -28.86 -0.92
CA ASP A 137 1.74 -29.01 -1.32
C ASP A 137 2.74 -28.65 -0.19
N GLY A 138 2.25 -28.29 0.99
CA GLY A 138 3.08 -27.91 2.12
C GLY A 138 3.73 -26.52 1.99
N HIS A 139 3.30 -25.70 1.02
CA HIS A 139 3.80 -24.35 0.82
C HIS A 139 2.83 -23.29 1.39
N THR A 140 3.39 -22.19 1.89
CA THR A 140 2.57 -21.02 2.25
C THR A 140 2.17 -20.26 0.99
N TRP A 141 0.89 -19.94 0.87
CA TRP A 141 0.36 -19.19 -0.27
C TRP A 141 -0.17 -17.84 0.16
N LEU A 142 0.18 -16.79 -0.58
CA LEU A 142 -0.45 -15.48 -0.51
C LEU A 142 -0.87 -15.08 -1.92
N ALA A 143 -2.15 -14.79 -2.11
CA ALA A 143 -2.71 -14.37 -3.39
C ALA A 143 -3.56 -13.12 -3.21
N GLN A 144 -3.53 -12.22 -4.18
CA GLN A 144 -4.31 -11.00 -4.16
C GLN A 144 -4.72 -10.56 -5.57
N ASN A 145 -5.99 -10.17 -5.72
CA ASN A 145 -6.42 -9.26 -6.78
C ASN A 145 -6.28 -7.80 -6.30
N TRP A 146 -5.65 -6.97 -7.13
CA TRP A 146 -5.53 -5.54 -6.87
C TRP A 146 -6.33 -4.77 -7.93
N ASP A 147 -7.51 -4.32 -7.54
CA ASP A 147 -8.36 -3.52 -8.41
C ASP A 147 -8.17 -2.04 -8.06
N TRP A 148 -7.95 -1.22 -9.09
CA TRP A 148 -7.70 0.21 -8.94
C TRP A 148 -8.02 0.94 -10.24
N ILE A 149 -7.76 2.25 -10.27
CA ILE A 149 -7.96 3.13 -11.42
C ILE A 149 -7.24 2.55 -12.64
N GLY A 150 -7.99 2.21 -13.69
CA GLY A 150 -7.45 1.57 -14.90
C GLY A 150 -6.31 2.36 -15.57
N ARG A 151 -6.39 3.70 -15.54
CA ARG A 151 -5.33 4.60 -16.02
C ARG A 151 -3.98 4.32 -15.36
N GLN A 152 -3.97 3.88 -14.11
CA GLN A 152 -2.74 3.66 -13.35
C GLN A 152 -1.97 2.40 -13.81
N ARG A 153 -2.62 1.51 -14.59
CA ARG A 153 -1.97 0.34 -15.18
C ARG A 153 -0.72 0.69 -15.99
N ASP A 154 -0.74 1.83 -16.67
CA ASP A 154 0.40 2.34 -17.46
C ASP A 154 1.55 2.88 -16.61
N ALA A 155 1.41 2.98 -15.29
CA ALA A 155 2.50 3.33 -14.39
C ALA A 155 3.06 2.14 -13.60
N LEU A 156 2.52 0.93 -13.79
CA LEU A 156 2.97 -0.22 -13.01
C LEU A 156 4.34 -0.71 -13.45
N VAL A 157 5.15 -1.09 -12.45
CA VAL A 157 6.49 -1.66 -12.61
C VAL A 157 6.67 -2.83 -11.65
N VAL A 158 7.46 -3.82 -12.06
CA VAL A 158 8.05 -4.78 -11.11
C VAL A 158 9.40 -4.19 -10.68
N LEU A 159 9.49 -3.75 -9.44
CA LEU A 159 10.71 -3.20 -8.86
C LEU A 159 11.51 -4.31 -8.18
N HIS A 160 12.72 -4.57 -8.66
CA HIS A 160 13.71 -5.36 -7.93
C HIS A 160 14.68 -4.42 -7.20
N THR A 161 14.64 -4.44 -5.87
CA THR A 161 15.40 -3.54 -4.99
C THR A 161 16.04 -4.32 -3.83
N ARG A 162 16.76 -3.62 -2.96
CA ARG A 162 17.31 -4.17 -1.71
C ARG A 162 16.97 -3.29 -0.51
N ASP A 163 16.83 -3.90 0.66
CA ASP A 163 16.77 -3.16 1.92
C ASP A 163 18.16 -2.79 2.45
N ALA A 164 18.20 -2.12 3.61
CA ALA A 164 19.44 -1.70 4.26
C ALA A 164 20.36 -2.85 4.68
N LYS A 165 19.85 -4.08 4.78
CA LYS A 165 20.64 -5.29 5.07
C LYS A 165 21.04 -6.05 3.81
N GLY A 166 20.72 -5.51 2.63
CA GLY A 166 21.02 -6.12 1.34
C GLY A 166 20.06 -7.23 0.93
N ARG A 167 18.94 -7.48 1.62
CA ARG A 167 17.96 -8.49 1.18
C ARG A 167 17.27 -8.06 -0.09
N ALA A 168 17.19 -8.97 -1.06
CA ALA A 168 16.52 -8.71 -2.33
C ALA A 168 15.00 -8.71 -2.16
N ILE A 169 14.35 -7.74 -2.79
CA ILE A 169 12.92 -7.53 -2.75
C ILE A 169 12.40 -7.38 -4.17
N ALA A 170 11.30 -8.05 -4.48
CA ALA A 170 10.54 -7.89 -5.71
C ALA A 170 9.13 -7.39 -5.38
N SER A 171 8.73 -6.24 -5.91
CA SER A 171 7.40 -5.69 -5.68
C SER A 171 6.75 -5.23 -6.98
N LEU A 172 5.51 -5.65 -7.21
CA LEU A 172 4.63 -4.99 -8.17
C LEU A 172 4.12 -3.71 -7.52
N THR A 173 4.53 -2.58 -8.06
CA THR A 173 4.22 -1.26 -7.50
C THR A 173 3.90 -0.25 -8.59
N GLU A 174 3.43 0.91 -8.16
CA GLU A 174 3.22 2.07 -9.02
C GLU A 174 4.51 2.88 -9.08
N ALA A 175 4.90 3.33 -10.27
CA ALA A 175 6.14 4.07 -10.45
C ALA A 175 6.21 5.31 -9.55
N GLY A 176 7.26 5.39 -8.74
CA GLY A 176 7.48 6.46 -7.74
C GLY A 176 7.18 6.03 -6.31
N MET A 177 6.49 4.91 -6.11
CA MET A 177 6.35 4.27 -4.79
C MET A 177 7.54 3.37 -4.47
N LEU A 178 7.88 3.26 -3.18
CA LEU A 178 8.94 2.38 -2.68
C LEU A 178 8.63 0.89 -2.86
N ALA A 179 7.39 0.50 -2.56
CA ALA A 179 6.87 -0.85 -2.72
C ALA A 179 5.34 -0.82 -2.62
N LYS A 180 4.73 -1.97 -2.94
CA LYS A 180 3.31 -2.23 -2.70
C LYS A 180 3.10 -3.72 -2.39
N ILE A 181 2.68 -4.52 -3.37
CA ILE A 181 2.52 -5.97 -3.23
C ILE A 181 3.85 -6.63 -3.61
N GLY A 182 4.38 -7.53 -2.80
CA GLY A 182 5.72 -8.05 -3.08
C GLY A 182 6.18 -9.19 -2.17
N VAL A 183 7.41 -9.64 -2.47
CA VAL A 183 8.11 -10.69 -1.75
C VAL A 183 9.59 -10.33 -1.55
N ASN A 184 10.26 -10.98 -0.60
CA ASN A 184 11.72 -10.91 -0.46
C ASN A 184 12.41 -12.28 -0.58
N ASP A 185 13.74 -12.27 -0.62
CA ASP A 185 14.56 -13.48 -0.76
C ASP A 185 14.63 -14.38 0.49
N GLN A 186 14.00 -13.97 1.59
CA GLN A 186 13.78 -14.79 2.79
C GLN A 186 12.39 -15.46 2.79
N GLY A 187 11.59 -15.22 1.75
CA GLY A 187 10.24 -15.77 1.60
C GLY A 187 9.16 -15.03 2.38
N MET A 188 9.42 -13.80 2.82
CA MET A 188 8.39 -12.89 3.31
C MET A 188 7.58 -12.36 2.14
N ALA A 189 6.25 -12.38 2.23
CA ALA A 189 5.31 -11.86 1.25
C ALA A 189 4.31 -10.91 1.92
N VAL A 190 3.97 -9.81 1.25
CA VAL A 190 2.94 -8.86 1.71
C VAL A 190 2.02 -8.43 0.57
N GLY A 191 0.74 -8.27 0.89
CA GLY A 191 -0.28 -7.63 0.06
C GLY A 191 -0.81 -6.35 0.70
N LEU A 192 -1.88 -5.80 0.12
CA LEU A 192 -2.54 -4.60 0.61
C LEU A 192 -4.01 -4.58 0.21
N ASN A 193 -4.93 -4.62 1.18
CA ASN A 193 -6.29 -4.16 0.93
C ASN A 193 -6.47 -2.76 1.50
N ILE A 194 -7.06 -1.86 0.72
CA ILE A 194 -7.46 -0.56 1.25
C ILE A 194 -8.62 -0.75 2.24
N LEU A 195 -8.47 -0.17 3.42
CA LEU A 195 -9.54 0.03 4.40
C LEU A 195 -9.74 1.53 4.57
N ARG A 196 -10.85 1.93 5.19
CA ARG A 196 -11.14 3.34 5.41
C ARG A 196 -11.61 3.58 6.83
N SER A 197 -10.95 4.53 7.49
CA SER A 197 -11.31 4.96 8.83
C SER A 197 -11.88 6.36 8.84
N VAL A 198 -12.83 6.62 9.75
CA VAL A 198 -13.30 7.96 10.07
C VAL A 198 -12.17 8.88 10.57
N THR A 199 -11.03 8.31 10.98
CA THR A 199 -9.85 9.03 11.47
C THR A 199 -8.68 9.05 10.49
N ASP A 200 -8.84 8.57 9.24
CA ASP A 200 -7.79 8.63 8.20
C ASP A 200 -7.22 10.06 8.05
N GLY A 201 -5.89 10.18 8.06
CA GLY A 201 -5.19 11.46 7.94
C GLY A 201 -5.38 12.43 9.12
N SER A 202 -6.03 12.03 10.22
CA SER A 202 -6.27 12.89 11.39
C SER A 202 -5.00 13.28 12.14
N LYS A 203 -3.94 12.48 12.02
CA LYS A 203 -2.60 12.75 12.54
C LYS A 203 -1.55 12.10 11.64
N PRO A 204 -0.34 12.67 11.56
CA PRO A 204 0.77 12.00 10.89
C PRO A 204 1.11 10.67 11.58
N GLY A 205 1.26 9.62 10.79
CA GLY A 205 1.75 8.30 11.21
C GLY A 205 2.45 7.61 10.05
N VAL A 206 2.85 6.35 10.18
CA VAL A 206 3.54 5.65 9.08
C VAL A 206 2.60 5.52 7.87
N PRO A 207 2.99 6.02 6.68
CA PRO A 207 2.22 5.80 5.46
C PRO A 207 2.25 4.34 5.03
N VAL A 208 1.14 3.83 4.49
CA VAL A 208 1.00 2.40 4.21
C VAL A 208 2.02 1.87 3.20
N HIS A 209 2.36 2.62 2.14
CA HIS A 209 3.34 2.15 1.15
C HIS A 209 4.77 2.12 1.72
N VAL A 210 5.07 3.01 2.68
CA VAL A 210 6.31 2.97 3.47
C VAL A 210 6.30 1.76 4.40
N LEU A 211 5.19 1.50 5.07
CA LEU A 211 5.03 0.33 5.94
C LEU A 211 5.18 -0.99 5.16
N LEU A 212 4.60 -1.11 3.97
CA LEU A 212 4.76 -2.29 3.10
C LEU A 212 6.22 -2.49 2.70
N ARG A 213 6.91 -1.40 2.31
CA ARG A 213 8.34 -1.44 2.01
C ARG A 213 9.15 -1.90 3.23
N HIS A 214 8.79 -1.42 4.41
CA HIS A 214 9.44 -1.79 5.68
C HIS A 214 9.16 -3.24 6.06
N ALA A 215 7.92 -3.71 5.86
CA ALA A 215 7.51 -5.09 6.12
C ALA A 215 8.28 -6.11 5.27
N LEU A 216 8.55 -5.78 4.00
CA LEU A 216 9.40 -6.56 3.10
C LEU A 216 10.87 -6.64 3.54
N SER A 217 11.29 -5.84 4.52
CA SER A 217 12.60 -5.92 5.16
C SER A 217 12.63 -6.87 6.38
N PHE A 218 11.61 -7.71 6.58
CA PHE A 218 11.62 -8.74 7.63
C PHE A 218 11.76 -10.15 7.03
N ASP A 219 12.30 -11.07 7.82
CA ASP A 219 12.49 -12.48 7.44
C ASP A 219 11.40 -13.40 8.02
N SER A 220 10.52 -12.85 8.87
CA SER A 220 9.48 -13.61 9.57
C SER A 220 8.33 -12.71 10.03
N LEU A 221 7.12 -13.26 10.08
CA LEU A 221 5.94 -12.62 10.64
C LEU A 221 6.09 -12.35 12.13
N LYS A 222 6.80 -13.22 12.86
CA LYS A 222 7.14 -12.96 14.27
C LYS A 222 7.87 -11.64 14.45
N ALA A 223 8.85 -11.35 13.58
CA ALA A 223 9.58 -10.09 13.64
C ALA A 223 8.72 -8.90 13.19
N LEU A 224 7.87 -9.08 12.16
CA LEU A 224 6.92 -8.06 11.72
C LEU A 224 5.90 -7.70 12.82
N ARG A 225 5.26 -8.69 13.47
CA ARG A 225 4.30 -8.47 14.57
C ARG A 225 4.92 -7.63 15.69
N LYS A 226 6.14 -7.98 16.11
CA LYS A 226 6.89 -7.19 17.11
C LYS A 226 7.11 -5.75 16.63
N ARG A 227 7.44 -5.55 15.35
CA ARG A 227 7.62 -4.19 14.79
C ARG A 227 6.30 -3.42 14.75
N LEU A 228 5.18 -4.04 14.38
CA LEU A 228 3.87 -3.37 14.32
C LEU A 228 3.45 -2.85 15.70
N VAL A 229 3.68 -3.61 16.77
CA VAL A 229 3.47 -3.14 18.15
C VAL A 229 4.31 -1.90 18.46
N GLN A 230 5.61 -1.93 18.14
CA GLN A 230 6.49 -0.77 18.36
C GLN A 230 6.07 0.47 17.55
N LEU A 231 5.60 0.28 16.32
CA LEU A 231 5.10 1.38 15.50
C LEU A 231 3.81 1.95 16.09
N ALA A 232 2.90 1.11 16.60
CA ALA A 232 1.67 1.55 17.27
C ALA A 232 1.94 2.36 18.54
N GLU A 233 3.00 2.01 19.29
CA GLU A 233 3.44 2.75 20.50
C GLU A 233 4.25 4.02 20.19
N GLY A 234 4.76 4.15 18.96
CA GLY A 234 5.59 5.27 18.51
C GLY A 234 4.86 6.18 17.51
N PRO A 235 5.24 6.19 16.22
CA PRO A 235 4.65 7.09 15.23
C PRO A 235 3.18 6.79 14.89
N GLY A 236 2.66 5.61 15.21
CA GLY A 236 1.31 5.17 14.80
C GLY A 236 1.18 5.01 13.28
N PHE A 237 -0.05 4.94 12.76
CA PHE A 237 -0.33 4.74 11.34
C PHE A 237 -1.07 5.94 10.75
N GLY A 238 -0.81 6.28 9.48
CA GLY A 238 -1.38 7.48 8.85
C GLY A 238 -2.79 7.27 8.28
N ALA A 239 -3.12 6.04 7.86
CA ALA A 239 -4.41 5.70 7.28
C ALA A 239 -4.74 4.22 7.48
N ALA A 240 -6.01 3.90 7.30
CA ALA A 240 -6.50 2.54 7.42
C ALA A 240 -6.07 1.65 6.25
N SER A 241 -5.68 0.42 6.55
CA SER A 241 -5.38 -0.62 5.56
C SER A 241 -5.36 -2.00 6.23
N ASN A 242 -5.57 -3.05 5.44
CA ASN A 242 -5.23 -4.41 5.82
C ASN A 242 -3.95 -4.82 5.09
N ILE A 243 -3.00 -5.38 5.84
CA ILE A 243 -1.73 -5.91 5.32
C ILE A 243 -1.77 -7.43 5.50
N PRO A 244 -2.24 -8.19 4.51
CA PRO A 244 -2.11 -9.64 4.51
C PRO A 244 -0.64 -9.99 4.25
N ALA A 245 -0.12 -10.98 4.97
CA ALA A 245 1.26 -11.37 4.91
C ALA A 245 1.46 -12.86 5.16
N ALA A 246 2.54 -13.39 4.62
CA ALA A 246 2.94 -14.79 4.74
C ALA A 246 4.47 -14.89 4.81
N ASP A 247 5.00 -15.91 5.45
CA ASP A 247 6.45 -16.17 5.44
C ASP A 247 6.82 -17.63 5.11
N ALA A 248 8.12 -17.85 4.93
CA ALA A 248 8.70 -19.15 4.59
C ALA A 248 8.60 -20.20 5.72
N SER A 249 8.23 -19.81 6.94
CA SER A 249 8.06 -20.73 8.07
C SER A 249 6.70 -21.43 8.09
N GLY A 250 5.78 -21.04 7.20
CA GLY A 250 4.41 -21.57 7.18
C GLY A 250 3.37 -20.63 7.80
N ASP A 251 3.81 -19.51 8.38
CA ASP A 251 2.97 -18.58 9.12
C ASP A 251 2.28 -17.58 8.17
N ILE A 252 1.05 -17.20 8.53
CA ILE A 252 0.23 -16.22 7.83
C ILE A 252 -0.35 -15.22 8.82
N GLY A 253 -0.63 -14.00 8.35
CA GLY A 253 -1.23 -12.96 9.17
C GLY A 253 -2.00 -11.96 8.33
N SER A 254 -3.02 -11.34 8.93
CA SER A 254 -3.78 -10.24 8.33
C SER A 254 -3.86 -9.09 9.33
N PHE A 255 -3.20 -7.98 8.99
CA PHE A 255 -2.95 -6.88 9.92
C PHE A 255 -3.78 -5.66 9.56
N GLU A 256 -4.80 -5.37 10.35
CA GLU A 256 -5.62 -4.17 10.20
C GLU A 256 -5.00 -3.01 10.98
N ILE A 257 -4.68 -1.93 10.28
CA ILE A 257 -4.17 -0.69 10.84
C ILE A 257 -5.16 0.44 10.62
N SER A 258 -5.09 1.46 11.48
CA SER A 258 -5.76 2.75 11.35
C SER A 258 -5.02 3.79 12.20
N PRO A 259 -5.32 5.09 12.06
CA PRO A 259 -4.77 6.10 12.96
C PRO A 259 -5.16 5.90 14.43
N ALA A 260 -6.28 5.23 14.69
CA ALA A 260 -6.72 4.93 16.05
C ALA A 260 -5.94 3.77 16.69
N ALA A 261 -5.78 2.65 15.98
CA ALA A 261 -5.17 1.44 16.52
C ALA A 261 -4.74 0.45 15.42
N PHE A 262 -4.12 -0.64 15.86
CA PHE A 262 -3.73 -1.81 15.07
C PHE A 262 -4.27 -3.09 15.71
N SER A 263 -4.65 -4.07 14.90
CA SER A 263 -5.07 -5.40 15.34
C SER A 263 -4.75 -6.47 14.29
N GLU A 264 -4.61 -7.73 14.72
CA GLU A 264 -4.39 -8.88 13.83
C GLU A 264 -5.67 -9.71 13.75
N TYR A 265 -6.18 -9.89 12.54
CA TYR A 265 -7.38 -10.66 12.26
C TYR A 265 -7.07 -12.16 12.24
N ALA A 266 -7.93 -12.95 12.90
CA ALA A 266 -7.91 -14.41 12.84
C ALA A 266 -6.53 -15.04 13.14
N ALA A 267 -5.83 -14.50 14.13
CA ALA A 267 -4.50 -14.97 14.52
C ALA A 267 -4.52 -16.47 14.89
N GLY A 268 -3.70 -17.27 14.21
CA GLY A 268 -3.60 -18.72 14.41
C GLY A 268 -4.49 -19.56 13.51
N GLU A 269 -5.35 -18.93 12.68
CA GLU A 269 -6.09 -19.63 11.64
C GLU A 269 -5.16 -20.08 10.49
N GLU A 270 -5.53 -21.18 9.83
CA GLU A 270 -4.72 -21.77 8.76
C GLU A 270 -5.06 -21.24 7.37
N VAL A 271 -6.19 -20.53 7.24
CA VAL A 271 -6.67 -19.85 6.04
C VAL A 271 -7.22 -18.49 6.43
N LEU A 272 -6.80 -17.45 5.72
CA LEU A 272 -7.26 -16.08 5.90
C LEU A 272 -7.82 -15.57 4.58
N VAL A 273 -8.98 -14.91 4.63
CA VAL A 273 -9.54 -14.17 3.49
C VAL A 273 -9.85 -12.77 3.98
N HIS A 274 -9.48 -11.78 3.19
CA HIS A 274 -9.71 -10.38 3.53
C HIS A 274 -10.07 -9.57 2.30
N THR A 275 -11.01 -8.64 2.48
CA THR A 275 -11.43 -7.70 1.45
C THR A 275 -11.23 -6.26 1.92
N ASN A 276 -12.21 -5.36 1.88
CA ASN A 276 -12.02 -3.92 2.09
C ASN A 276 -12.75 -3.31 3.31
N HIS A 277 -13.15 -4.13 4.28
CA HIS A 277 -13.75 -3.66 5.53
C HIS A 277 -12.99 -4.22 6.74
N PHE A 278 -13.09 -3.54 7.88
CA PHE A 278 -12.52 -4.04 9.14
C PHE A 278 -13.26 -5.31 9.59
N LEU A 279 -12.51 -6.32 10.01
CA LEU A 279 -12.97 -7.57 10.61
C LEU A 279 -12.53 -7.68 12.08
N CYS A 280 -11.47 -6.97 12.49
CA CYS A 280 -11.05 -6.94 13.89
C CYS A 280 -12.05 -6.17 14.75
N ALA A 281 -12.66 -6.85 15.74
CA ALA A 281 -13.63 -6.26 16.66
C ALA A 281 -13.19 -4.90 17.27
N PRO A 282 -11.92 -4.70 17.69
CA PRO A 282 -11.47 -3.41 18.22
C PRO A 282 -11.51 -2.24 17.20
N LEU A 283 -11.53 -2.54 15.90
CA LEU A 283 -11.45 -1.56 14.82
C LEU A 283 -12.77 -1.34 14.08
N LEU A 284 -13.82 -2.13 14.35
CA LEU A 284 -15.12 -1.99 13.68
C LEU A 284 -15.72 -0.57 13.84
N SER A 285 -15.53 0.05 15.00
CA SER A 285 -16.00 1.43 15.26
C SER A 285 -15.29 2.50 14.43
N GLN A 286 -14.15 2.15 13.82
CA GLN A 286 -13.38 3.04 12.98
C GLN A 286 -13.85 3.04 11.53
N GLN A 287 -14.62 2.05 11.08
CA GLN A 287 -15.05 1.89 9.70
C GLN A 287 -15.74 3.17 9.18
N ALA A 288 -15.13 3.79 8.16
CA ALA A 288 -15.80 4.85 7.42
C ALA A 288 -16.83 4.25 6.47
N VAL A 289 -17.85 5.06 6.14
CA VAL A 289 -18.85 4.69 5.14
C VAL A 289 -18.13 4.45 3.81
N MET A 290 -18.32 3.26 3.27
CA MET A 290 -17.95 2.92 1.91
C MET A 290 -19.21 2.75 1.10
N ALA A 291 -19.18 3.18 -0.15
CA ALA A 291 -20.23 2.84 -1.10
C ALA A 291 -20.61 1.36 -1.03
N SER A 292 -21.91 1.04 -1.09
CA SER A 292 -22.40 -0.35 -1.04
C SER A 292 -21.80 -1.25 -2.13
N SER A 293 -21.51 -0.68 -3.30
CA SER A 293 -20.82 -1.35 -4.41
C SER A 293 -19.32 -1.58 -4.21
N LEU A 294 -18.73 -0.90 -3.21
CA LEU A 294 -17.36 -1.06 -2.74
C LEU A 294 -17.30 -1.94 -1.47
N SER A 295 -18.48 -2.30 -0.93
CA SER A 295 -18.60 -3.28 0.14
C SER A 295 -18.49 -4.67 -0.46
N THR A 296 -17.47 -5.36 -0.01
CA THR A 296 -17.10 -6.72 -0.42
C THR A 296 -17.52 -7.75 0.62
N GLU A 297 -18.39 -7.38 1.57
CA GLU A 297 -18.94 -8.30 2.59
C GLU A 297 -19.55 -9.55 1.95
N ALA A 298 -20.23 -9.40 0.80
CA ALA A 298 -20.80 -10.53 0.07
C ALA A 298 -19.77 -11.46 -0.62
N ARG A 299 -18.47 -11.11 -0.59
CA ARG A 299 -17.37 -11.92 -1.16
C ARG A 299 -16.62 -12.74 -0.11
N LEU A 300 -16.85 -12.49 1.18
CA LEU A 300 -16.34 -13.31 2.30
C LEU A 300 -17.33 -14.43 2.60
#